data_AF-A0A2S9GH02-F1
#
_entry.id   AF-A0A2S9GH02-F1
#
_cell.length_a   1.000
_cell.length_b   1.000
_cell.length_c   1.000
_cell.angle_alpha   90.00
_cell.angle_beta   90.00
_cell.angle_gamma   90.00
#
_symmetry.space_group_name_H-M   'P 1'
#
loop_
_entity.id
_entity.type
_entity.pdbx_description
1 polymer ?
#
loop_
_entity_poly.entity_id
_entity_poly.type
_entity_poly.pdbx_seq_one_letter_code
_entity_poly.pdbx_strand_id
1 'polypeptide(L)'
;LAMGLYEREVRFYTDIAPALDGPVAPCFHAAYDPDTGAFDLLLADATPATVGDEIHGATVEQAMLALTQLGQVHGPMLNNPALAG
;
A
#
# COMPACT_ATOMS: atom_id res chain seq x y z
N LEU A 1 -3.15 -12.55 -17.66
CA LEU A 1 -2.71 -11.19 -17.33
C LEU A 1 -3.30 -10.84 -15.97
N ALA A 2 -2.46 -10.66 -14.94
CA ALA A 2 -2.92 -10.12 -13.66
C ALA A 2 -3.61 -8.78 -13.96
N MET A 3 -4.85 -8.58 -13.50
CA MET A 3 -5.80 -7.57 -13.97
C MET A 3 -5.37 -6.11 -13.69
N GLY A 4 -4.19 -5.67 -14.14
CA GLY A 4 -3.56 -4.39 -13.81
C GLY A 4 -3.17 -4.26 -12.33
N LEU A 5 -3.01 -5.38 -11.61
CA LEU A 5 -2.70 -5.35 -10.18
C LEU A 5 -1.32 -4.74 -9.91
N TYR A 6 -0.30 -5.19 -10.67
CA TYR A 6 1.07 -4.70 -10.53
C TYR A 6 1.23 -3.24 -10.97
N GLU A 7 0.58 -2.83 -12.05
CA GLU A 7 0.54 -1.41 -12.44
C GLU A 7 -0.04 -0.54 -11.34
N ARG A 8 -1.17 -0.94 -10.73
CA ARG A 8 -1.79 -0.19 -9.64
C ARG A 8 -0.90 -0.12 -8.40
N GLU A 9 -0.20 -1.20 -8.07
CA GLU A 9 0.71 -1.22 -6.94
C GLU A 9 1.92 -0.29 -7.16
N VAL A 10 2.54 -0.34 -8.33
CA VAL A 10 3.61 0.60 -8.71
C VAL A 10 3.12 2.05 -8.67
N ARG A 11 1.92 2.31 -9.21
CA ARG A 11 1.30 3.65 -9.17
C ARG A 11 0.96 4.11 -7.76
N PHE A 12 0.55 3.20 -6.87
CA PHE A 12 0.35 3.54 -5.46
C PHE A 12 1.65 4.08 -4.85
N TYR A 13 2.78 3.39 -5.03
CA TYR A 13 4.06 3.81 -4.45
C TYR A 13 4.70 5.03 -5.11
N THR A 14 4.34 5.35 -6.36
CA THR A 14 4.88 6.51 -7.10
C THR A 14 3.99 7.76 -6.97
N ASP A 15 2.67 7.59 -7.06
CA ASP A 15 1.72 8.71 -7.14
C ASP A 15 1.05 9.04 -5.79
N ILE A 16 0.83 8.04 -4.93
CA ILE A 16 -0.01 8.18 -3.71
C ILE A 16 0.82 8.15 -2.43
N ALA A 17 1.68 7.15 -2.27
CA ALA A 17 2.50 6.94 -1.07
C ALA A 17 3.32 8.17 -0.64
N PRO A 18 3.90 8.98 -1.53
CA PRO A 18 4.65 10.18 -1.13
C PRO A 18 3.84 11.24 -0.39
N ALA A 19 2.50 11.20 -0.50
CA ALA A 19 1.60 12.14 0.16
C ALA A 19 0.96 11.56 1.44
N LEU A 20 1.34 10.36 1.86
CA LEU A 20 0.81 9.68 3.04
C LEU A 20 1.79 9.75 4.22
N ASP A 21 1.28 10.12 5.39
CA ASP A 21 2.00 10.02 6.67
C ASP A 21 1.74 8.66 7.39
N GLY A 22 1.01 7.75 6.73
CA GLY A 22 0.59 6.46 7.30
C GLY A 22 1.72 5.42 7.40
N PRO A 23 1.42 4.18 7.82
CA PRO A 23 2.41 3.12 7.99
C PRO A 23 2.81 2.50 6.63
N VAL A 24 3.18 3.33 5.67
CA VAL A 24 3.62 2.92 4.34
C VAL A 24 5.13 2.70 4.38
N ALA A 25 5.59 1.53 3.96
CA ALA A 25 7.02 1.24 3.88
C ALA A 25 7.70 2.21 2.90
N PRO A 26 8.86 2.80 3.25
CA PRO A 26 9.65 3.59 2.32
C PRO A 26 9.90 2.83 1.02
N CYS A 27 9.66 3.48 -0.12
CA CYS A 27 9.90 2.94 -1.45
C CYS A 27 11.24 3.48 -1.99
N PHE A 28 12.14 2.58 -2.34
CA PHE A 28 13.45 2.90 -2.91
C PHE A 28 13.47 2.82 -4.44
N HIS A 29 12.60 1.99 -5.03
CA HIS A 29 12.46 1.86 -6.48
C HIS A 29 11.06 1.34 -6.82
N ALA A 30 10.47 1.87 -7.90
CA ALA A 30 9.21 1.40 -8.46
C ALA A 30 9.23 1.61 -9.99
N ALA A 31 8.96 0.54 -10.75
CA ALA A 31 8.91 0.58 -12.21
C ALA A 31 7.88 -0.40 -12.76
N TYR A 32 7.23 -0.04 -13.87
CA TYR A 32 6.28 -0.87 -14.59
C TYR A 32 6.48 -0.69 -16.11
N ASP A 33 6.61 -1.79 -16.83
CA ASP A 33 6.66 -1.83 -18.29
C ASP A 33 5.29 -2.29 -18.83
N PRO A 34 4.51 -1.42 -19.49
CA PRO A 34 3.19 -1.77 -20.00
C PRO A 34 3.23 -2.72 -21.21
N ASP A 35 4.34 -2.78 -21.94
CA ASP A 35 4.46 -3.62 -23.14
C ASP A 35 4.69 -5.09 -22.77
N THR A 36 5.42 -5.33 -21.68
CA THR A 36 5.75 -6.69 -21.20
C THR A 36 4.96 -7.09 -19.96
N GLY A 37 4.43 -6.13 -19.20
CA GLY A 37 3.83 -6.34 -17.89
C GLY A 37 4.85 -6.59 -16.77
N ALA A 38 6.15 -6.44 -17.04
CA ALA A 38 7.19 -6.55 -16.04
C ALA A 38 7.10 -5.39 -15.03
N PHE A 39 7.42 -5.67 -13.77
CA PHE A 39 7.41 -4.67 -12.71
C PHE A 39 8.48 -4.97 -11.66
N ASP A 40 9.00 -3.92 -11.06
CA ASP A 40 9.96 -3.99 -9.96
C ASP A 40 9.52 -3.02 -8.86
N LEU A 41 9.54 -3.49 -7.61
CA LEU A 41 9.23 -2.68 -6.44
C LEU A 41 10.21 -3.04 -5.31
N LEU A 42 10.97 -2.06 -4.86
CA LEU A 42 11.93 -2.20 -3.76
C LEU A 42 11.46 -1.36 -2.58
N LEU A 43 11.03 -2.03 -1.52
CA LEU A 43 10.52 -1.42 -0.30
C LEU A 43 11.47 -1.65 0.88
N ALA A 44 11.36 -0.81 1.89
CA ALA A 44 11.98 -1.07 3.18
C ALA A 44 11.41 -2.34 3.82
N ASP A 45 12.29 -3.03 4.55
CA ASP A 45 11.92 -4.21 5.32
C ASP A 45 10.92 -3.84 6.42
N ALA A 46 9.94 -4.72 6.64
CA ALA A 46 8.87 -4.48 7.60
C ALA A 46 9.24 -4.84 9.05
N THR A 47 10.46 -5.31 9.34
CA THR A 47 10.89 -5.66 10.70
C THR A 47 10.68 -4.47 11.66
N PRO A 48 10.11 -4.70 12.85
CA PRO A 48 9.78 -6.00 13.48
C PRO A 48 8.33 -6.47 13.28
N ALA A 49 7.63 -6.01 12.25
CA ALA A 49 6.25 -6.42 12.01
C ALA A 49 6.12 -7.94 11.78
N THR A 50 5.02 -8.50 12.26
CA THR A 50 4.69 -9.92 12.13
C THR A 50 3.45 -10.09 11.26
N VAL A 51 3.44 -11.14 10.43
CA VAL A 51 2.28 -11.50 9.62
C VAL A 51 1.12 -11.89 10.54
N GLY A 52 -0.11 -11.50 10.17
CA GLY A 52 -1.32 -11.89 10.88
C GLY A 52 -1.64 -13.38 10.75
N ASP A 53 -2.45 -13.91 11.67
CA ASP A 53 -2.94 -15.29 11.60
C ASP A 53 -4.30 -15.33 10.90
N GLU A 54 -4.35 -15.89 9.69
CA GLU A 54 -5.59 -15.96 8.90
C GLU A 54 -6.58 -17.03 9.39
N ILE A 55 -6.11 -18.01 10.17
CA ILE A 55 -6.94 -19.11 10.67
C ILE A 55 -7.65 -18.69 11.96
N HIS A 56 -6.90 -18.11 12.90
CA HIS A 56 -7.45 -17.62 14.16
C HIS A 56 -8.04 -16.21 14.03
N GLY A 57 -7.62 -15.47 13.02
CA GLY A 57 -8.00 -14.08 12.80
C GLY A 57 -7.28 -13.10 13.74
N ALA A 58 -7.65 -11.83 13.61
CA ALA A 58 -7.13 -10.77 14.46
C ALA A 58 -7.79 -10.76 15.84
N THR A 59 -6.99 -10.49 16.87
CA THR A 59 -7.49 -10.03 18.18
C THR A 59 -8.21 -8.69 18.06
N VAL A 60 -8.99 -8.31 19.08
CA VAL A 60 -9.68 -7.01 19.10
C VAL A 60 -8.67 -5.87 19.00
N GLU A 61 -7.55 -5.97 19.72
CA GLU A 61 -6.48 -4.97 19.73
C GLU A 61 -5.83 -4.82 18.35
N GLN A 62 -5.55 -5.94 17.66
CA GLN A 62 -5.01 -5.92 16.29
C GLN A 62 -6.02 -5.34 15.29
N ALA A 63 -7.30 -5.69 15.41
CA ALA A 63 -8.35 -5.15 14.55
C ALA A 63 -8.50 -3.63 14.74
N MET A 64 -8.49 -3.15 16.00
CA MET A 64 -8.54 -1.73 16.32
C MET A 64 -7.33 -0.98 15.77
N LEU A 65 -6.12 -1.56 15.89
CA LEU A 65 -4.92 -0.98 15.31
C LEU A 65 -5.04 -0.87 13.79
N ALA A 66 -5.40 -1.97 13.11
CA ALA A 66 -5.52 -2.03 11.66
C ALA A 66 -6.53 -1.01 11.12
N LEU A 67 -7.73 -0.93 11.72
CA LEU A 67 -8.75 0.03 11.26
C LEU A 67 -8.37 1.49 11.55
N THR A 68 -7.65 1.75 12.64
CA THR A 68 -7.14 3.09 12.93
C THR A 68 -6.12 3.52 11.87
N GLN A 69 -5.16 2.65 11.56
CA GLN A 69 -4.16 2.91 10.52
C GLN A 69 -4.81 3.05 9.12
N LEU A 70 -5.80 2.21 8.81
CA LEU A 70 -6.57 2.31 7.57
C LEU A 70 -7.25 3.68 7.44
N GLY A 71 -7.84 4.18 8.52
CA GLY A 71 -8.44 5.52 8.56
C GLY A 71 -7.41 6.63 8.29
N GLN A 72 -6.19 6.50 8.80
CA GLN A 72 -5.10 7.46 8.55
C GLN A 72 -4.61 7.46 7.10
N VAL A 73 -4.66 6.32 6.42
CA VAL A 73 -4.29 6.22 4.99
C VAL A 73 -5.43 6.70 4.09
N HIS A 74 -6.66 6.24 4.34
CA HIS A 74 -7.79 6.54 3.48
C HIS A 74 -8.32 7.97 3.68
N GLY A 75 -8.34 8.47 4.92
CA GLY A 75 -8.92 9.77 5.26
C GLY A 75 -8.38 10.94 4.43
N PRO A 76 -7.05 11.15 4.37
CA PRO A 76 -6.45 12.24 3.59
C PRO A 76 -6.68 12.15 2.07
N MET A 77 -6.85 10.93 1.56
CA MET A 77 -6.99 10.68 0.11
C MET A 77 -8.45 10.63 -0.34
N LEU A 78 -9.39 10.54 0.59
CA LEU A 78 -10.81 10.48 0.27
C LEU A 78 -11.27 11.76 -0.41
N ASN A 79 -11.85 11.63 -1.61
CA ASN A 79 -12.27 12.74 -2.46
C ASN A 79 -11.15 13.74 -2.80
N ASN A 80 -9.88 13.32 -2.75
CA ASN A 80 -8.78 14.19 -3.15
C ASN A 80 -8.86 14.46 -4.66
N PRO A 81 -9.10 15.72 -5.10
CA PRO A 81 -9.27 16.04 -6.52
C PRO A 81 -7.99 15.81 -7.33
N ALA A 82 -6.81 15.79 -6.70
CA ALA A 82 -5.55 15.47 -7.36
C ALA A 82 -5.47 13.99 -7.79
N LEU A 83 -6.33 13.12 -7.25
CA LEU A 83 -6.37 11.68 -7.51
C LEU A 83 -7.61 11.24 -8.30
N ALA A 84 -8.41 12.17 -8.85
CA ALA A 84 -9.66 11.89 -9.55
C ALA A 84 -9.50 11.33 -10.98
N GLY A 85 -8.33 10.79 -11.31
CA GLY A 85 -7.93 10.34 -12.66
C GLY A 85 -8.35 8.91 -13.00
#